data_AF-A0AAW5C7U4-F1
#
_entry.id   AF-A0AAW5C7U4-F1
#
_cell.length_a   1.000
_cell.length_b   1.000
_cell.length_c   1.000
_cell.angle_alpha   90.00
_cell.angle_beta   90.00
_cell.angle_gamma   90.00
#
_symmetry.space_group_name_H-M   'P 1'
#
loop_
_entity.id
_entity.type
_entity.pdbx_description
1 polymer ?
#
loop_
_entity_poly.entity_id
_entity_poly.type
_entity_poly.pdbx_seq_one_letter_code
_entity_poly.pdbx_strand_id
1 'polypeptide(L)' 'MISTLTDTPQIIDGYVRLSRDDNKRNYSSIENQKKIIQQYAEENNMIIRHIYEDDGISGYSFVEVR' A
#
# COMPACT_ATOMS: atom_id res chain seq x y z
N MET A 1 -3.26 19.36 31.19
CA MET A 1 -1.90 19.37 30.59
C MET A 1 -2.08 19.19 29.10
N ILE A 2 -1.74 20.21 28.31
CA ILE A 2 -1.95 20.21 26.86
C ILE A 2 -0.63 19.74 26.27
N SER A 3 -0.54 18.47 25.87
CA SER A 3 0.62 17.97 25.14
C SER A 3 0.42 18.30 23.66
N THR A 4 0.83 19.49 23.24
CA THR A 4 0.91 19.86 21.82
C THR A 4 2.13 19.19 21.20
N LEU A 5 2.08 17.86 21.06
CA LEU A 5 2.89 17.18 20.06
C LEU A 5 2.20 17.49 18.74
N THR A 6 2.93 18.13 17.83
CA THR A 6 2.45 18.53 16.51
C THR A 6 1.67 17.40 15.87
N ASP A 7 0.35 17.57 15.69
CA ASP A 7 -0.57 16.60 15.09
C ASP A 7 -0.34 16.53 13.57
N THR A 8 0.91 16.26 13.19
CA THR A 8 1.31 16.12 11.80
C THR A 8 0.95 14.69 11.40
N PRO A 9 0.04 14.51 10.43
CA PRO A 9 -0.35 13.20 9.96
C PRO A 9 0.88 12.38 9.53
N GLN A 10 0.93 11.11 9.92
CA GLN A 10 2.00 10.23 9.49
C GLN A 10 1.91 10.03 7.97
N ILE A 11 3.00 10.28 7.25
CA ILE A 11 3.06 10.07 5.81
C ILE A 11 3.53 8.63 5.54
N ILE A 12 2.78 7.88 4.74
CA ILE A 12 3.05 6.48 4.40
C ILE A 12 3.13 6.27 2.89
N ASP A 13 3.76 5.17 2.48
CA ASP A 13 3.63 4.60 1.14
C ASP A 13 3.01 3.19 1.25
N GLY A 14 2.15 2.82 0.31
CA GLY A 14 1.56 1.49 0.20
C GLY A 14 2.30 0.63 -0.83
N TYR A 15 2.17 -0.68 -0.71
CA TYR A 15 2.62 -1.64 -1.72
C TYR A 15 1.56 -2.74 -1.88
N VAL A 16 1.19 -3.04 -3.12
CA VAL A 16 0.21 -4.06 -3.48
C VAL A 16 0.80 -4.98 -4.55
N ARG A 17 0.46 -6.26 -4.51
CA ARG A 17 0.95 -7.22 -5.52
C ARG A 17 -0.04 -8.34 -5.81
N LEU A 18 0.14 -9.00 -6.96
CA LEU A 18 -0.48 -10.29 -7.26
C LEU A 18 0.58 -11.39 -7.36
N SER A 19 0.22 -12.60 -6.93
CA SER A 19 1.05 -13.77 -7.24
C SER A 19 0.87 -14.19 -8.70
N ARG A 20 1.95 -14.66 -9.30
CA ARG A 20 2.12 -14.99 -10.72
C ARG A 20 1.09 -15.98 -11.30
N ASP A 21 0.46 -16.81 -10.46
CA ASP A 21 -0.51 -17.84 -10.87
C ASP A 21 -1.96 -17.34 -10.97
N ASP A 22 -2.22 -16.11 -10.58
CA ASP A 22 -3.55 -15.52 -10.75
C ASP A 22 -3.66 -14.99 -12.19
N ASN A 23 -4.08 -15.89 -13.09
CA ASN A 23 -4.54 -15.56 -14.44
C ASN A 23 -5.26 -14.20 -14.45
N LYS A 24 -5.05 -13.38 -15.51
CA LYS A 24 -5.52 -11.99 -15.79
C LYS A 24 -6.94 -11.56 -15.35
N ARG A 25 -7.75 -12.43 -14.75
CA ARG A 25 -9.06 -12.20 -14.14
C ARG A 25 -9.03 -11.54 -12.74
N ASN A 26 -7.89 -11.43 -12.06
CA ASN A 26 -7.84 -10.95 -10.66
C ASN A 26 -7.38 -9.49 -10.47
N TYR A 27 -7.54 -8.61 -11.46
CA TYR A 27 -7.29 -7.17 -11.28
C TYR A 27 -8.14 -6.55 -10.14
N SER A 28 -9.30 -7.14 -9.85
CA SER A 28 -10.14 -6.78 -8.70
C SER A 28 -9.44 -6.95 -7.35
N SER A 29 -8.46 -7.86 -7.23
CA SER A 29 -7.71 -8.09 -6.00
C SER A 29 -6.69 -6.98 -5.70
N ILE A 30 -6.11 -6.35 -6.73
CA ILE A 30 -5.24 -5.16 -6.54
C ILE A 30 -6.06 -3.97 -6.05
N GLU A 31 -7.20 -3.71 -6.68
CA GLU A 31 -8.07 -2.58 -6.31
C GLU A 31 -8.64 -2.76 -4.89
N ASN A 32 -8.96 -3.99 -4.49
CA ASN A 32 -9.38 -4.27 -3.12
C ASN A 32 -8.24 -4.07 -2.12
N GLN A 33 -7.00 -4.47 -2.43
CA GLN A 33 -5.84 -4.20 -1.57
C GLN A 33 -5.61 -2.69 -1.40
N LYS A 34 -5.71 -1.90 -2.48
CA LYS A 34 -5.60 -0.44 -2.42
C LYS A 34 -6.66 0.18 -1.51
N LYS A 35 -7.92 -0.28 -1.60
CA LYS A 35 -9.01 0.17 -0.72
C LYS A 35 -8.75 -0.12 0.75
N ILE A 36 -8.20 -1.30 1.06
CA ILE A 36 -7.84 -1.66 2.45
C ILE A 36 -6.77 -0.70 2.99
N ILE A 37 -5.75 -0.38 2.19
CA ILE A 37 -4.69 0.58 2.58
C ILE A 37 -5.29 1.99 2.78
N GLN A 38 -6.18 2.43 1.89
CA GLN A 38 -6.87 3.72 1.99
C GLN A 38 -7.69 3.83 3.26
N GLN A 39 -8.55 2.85 3.52
CA GLN A 39 -9.40 2.83 4.71
C GLN A 39 -8.56 2.85 6.00
N TYR A 40 -7.50 2.05 6.07
CA TYR A 40 -6.62 2.04 7.25
C TYR A 40 -5.94 3.40 7.47
N ALA A 41 -5.48 4.06 6.41
CA ALA A 41 -4.85 5.38 6.52
C ALA A 41 -5.85 6.45 7.01
N GLU A 42 -7.07 6.44 6.49
CA GLU A 42 -8.15 7.34 6.90
C GLU A 42 -8.52 7.16 8.38
N GLU A 43 -8.68 5.91 8.83
CA GLU A 43 -9.01 5.57 10.22
C GLU A 43 -7.91 5.98 11.22
N ASN A 44 -6.66 6.12 10.77
CA ASN A 44 -5.50 6.39 11.62
C ASN A 44 -4.85 7.77 11.39
N ASN A 45 -5.55 8.70 10.72
CA ASN A 45 -5.04 10.04 10.42
C ASN A 45 -3.66 10.02 9.72
N MET A 46 -3.51 9.14 8.72
CA MET A 46 -2.31 9.01 7.91
C MET A 46 -2.52 9.59 6.52
N ILE A 47 -1.45 10.10 5.90
CA ILE A 47 -1.44 10.57 4.52
C ILE A 47 -0.71 9.55 3.65
N ILE A 48 -1.41 8.95 2.68
CA ILE A 48 -0.78 8.11 1.67
C ILE A 48 -0.13 9.01 0.62
N ARG A 49 1.19 8.90 0.47
CA ARG A 49 1.96 9.62 -0.57
C ARG A 49 1.91 8.87 -1.91
N HIS A 50 2.10 7.56 -1.87
CA HIS A 50 2.10 6.72 -3.06
C HIS A 50 1.68 5.28 -2.74
N ILE A 51 1.16 4.53 -3.72
CA ILE A 51 0.97 3.08 -3.63
C ILE A 51 1.68 2.44 -4.81
N TYR A 52 2.71 1.65 -4.54
CA TYR A 52 3.44 0.87 -5.52
C TYR A 52 2.66 -0.41 -5.86
N GLU A 53 2.55 -0.73 -7.14
CA GLU A 53 1.88 -1.93 -7.64
C GLU A 53 2.90 -2.83 -8.34
N ASP A 54 2.98 -4.10 -7.91
CA ASP A 54 3.80 -5.14 -8.53
C ASP A 54 2.89 -6.19 -9.17
N ASP A 55 2.92 -6.23 -10.51
CA ASP A 55 2.00 -7.01 -11.34
C ASP A 55 2.59 -8.33 -11.86
N GLY A 56 3.78 -8.76 -11.42
CA GLY A 56 4.33 -9.99 -12.00
C GLY A 56 5.71 -10.48 -11.58
N ILE A 57 6.39 -9.88 -10.60
CA ILE A 57 7.68 -10.41 -10.15
C ILE A 57 7.45 -11.45 -9.04
N SER A 58 7.96 -12.67 -9.23
CA SER A 58 7.95 -13.69 -8.18
C SER A 58 8.62 -13.13 -6.92
N GLY A 59 7.91 -13.08 -5.79
CA GLY A 59 8.41 -12.49 -4.53
C GLY A 59 9.50 -13.28 -3.82
N TYR A 60 10.30 -14.05 -4.56
CA TYR A 60 11.43 -14.80 -4.05
C TYR A 60 12.66 -13.92 -3.79
N SER A 61 12.66 -12.67 -4.26
CA SER A 61 13.78 -11.75 -4.04
C SER A 61 13.31 -10.29 -4.11
N PHE A 62 13.75 -9.45 -3.17
CA PHE A 62 13.76 -7.99 -3.33
C PHE A 62 14.88 -7.62 -4.30
N VAL A 63 14.68 -7.86 -5.58
CA VAL A 63 15.64 -7.39 -6.59
C VAL A 63 15.50 -5.88 -6.66
N GLU A 64 16.52 -5.20 -6.14
CA GLU A 64 16.75 -3.75 -6.24
C GLU A 64 16.47 -3.29 -7.68
N VAL A 65 15.32 -2.66 -7.91
CA VAL A 65 15.06 -1.95 -9.16
C VAL A 65 15.78 -0.61 -9.02
N ARG A 66 16.95 -0.50 -9.65
CA ARG A 66 17.70 0.75 -9.80
C ARG A 66 16.98 1.74 -10.69
#